data_AF-A0A8C9FBH5-F1
#
_entry.id   AF-A0A8C9FBH5-F1
#
_cell.length_a   1.000
_cell.length_b   1.000
_cell.length_c   1.000
_cell.angle_alpha   90.00
_cell.angle_beta   90.00
_cell.angle_gamma   90.00
#
_symmetry.space_group_name_H-M   'P 1'
#
loop_
_entity.id
_entity.type
_entity.pdbx_description
1 polymer ?
#
loop_
_entity_poly.entity_id
_entity_poly.type
_entity_poly.pdbx_seq_one_letter_code
_entity_poly.pdbx_strand_id
1 'polypeptide(L)'
;MFLQASDLIITPATTFKEKPDPSGLVFGTVFTDNMLTIEWSSASGWEKPCIRPLQNLSLHPACSSLHYATEVSTESFWKPLFSGWELFSLQDSSCYIKNLDECVSAVDQILIQILIICLLFLFVSERNYGSSIYAQQEALELGCQQVLWLYGEDHQITEVGTMNLFLYWINEDGENELATPPLDGIILPGVTRQSILDLARNWGEFKASERYITMSDLTAALEENRVKEMFGAGTACIVCPISKILYKDKMYLFFTPQCREPSCSRGAVSGECTSASTYCAPYGRFLLYRWNFTGISSAC
;
A
#
# COMPACT_ATOMS: atom_id res chain seq x y z
N MET A 1 1.06 -31.14 -9.21
CA MET A 1 0.34 -31.24 -7.92
C MET A 1 -0.08 -29.84 -7.52
N PHE A 2 -1.31 -29.64 -7.04
CA PHE A 2 -1.74 -28.31 -6.59
C PHE A 2 -1.15 -28.04 -5.20
N LEU A 3 -0.66 -26.82 -5.00
CA LEU A 3 -0.12 -26.36 -3.73
C LEU A 3 -1.25 -26.24 -2.69
N GLN A 4 -1.12 -26.88 -1.53
CA GLN A 4 -2.13 -26.87 -0.46
C GLN A 4 -1.51 -26.53 0.89
N ALA A 5 -2.18 -25.72 1.71
CA ALA A 5 -1.65 -25.38 3.02
C ALA A 5 -1.71 -26.56 4.00
N SER A 6 -2.58 -27.55 3.77
CA SER A 6 -2.61 -28.78 4.57
C SER A 6 -1.31 -29.59 4.49
N ASP A 7 -0.48 -29.34 3.46
CA ASP A 7 0.84 -29.97 3.31
C ASP A 7 1.96 -29.19 4.03
N LEU A 8 1.63 -28.14 4.79
CA LEU A 8 2.58 -27.29 5.49
C LEU A 8 3.46 -28.05 6.48
N ILE A 9 4.77 -27.92 6.30
CA ILE A 9 5.78 -28.42 7.22
C ILE A 9 6.25 -27.26 8.10
N ILE A 10 6.14 -27.40 9.42
CA ILE A 10 6.56 -26.38 10.38
C ILE A 10 7.77 -26.88 11.15
N THR A 11 8.90 -26.19 10.99
CA THR A 11 10.13 -26.40 11.77
C THR A 11 10.49 -25.08 12.45
N PRO A 12 9.98 -24.80 13.66
CA PRO A 12 10.14 -23.49 14.27
C PRO A 12 11.58 -23.22 14.73
N ALA A 13 11.95 -21.93 14.80
CA ALA A 13 13.17 -21.48 15.45
C ALA A 13 13.25 -21.98 16.90
N THR A 14 14.43 -22.46 17.28
CA THR A 14 14.74 -22.89 18.67
C THR A 14 15.33 -21.77 19.51
N THR A 15 15.74 -20.68 18.87
CA THR A 15 16.30 -19.48 19.50
C THR A 15 15.51 -18.28 19.01
N PHE A 16 15.01 -17.48 19.94
CA PHE A 16 14.13 -16.35 19.66
C PHE A 16 14.84 -15.03 19.92
N LYS A 17 14.67 -14.07 19.02
CA LYS A 17 15.16 -12.71 19.20
C LYS A 17 14.31 -11.96 20.23
N GLU A 18 14.94 -11.04 20.94
CA GLU A 18 14.20 -10.08 21.76
C GLU A 18 13.33 -9.21 20.86
N LYS A 19 12.09 -8.97 21.30
CA LYS A 19 11.17 -8.13 20.53
C LYS A 19 11.64 -6.67 20.63
N PRO A 20 11.82 -5.97 19.50
CA PRO A 20 12.24 -4.57 19.53
C PRO A 20 11.17 -3.68 20.18
N ASP A 21 11.60 -2.54 20.73
CA ASP A 21 10.67 -1.51 21.19
C ASP A 21 9.89 -0.93 20.00
N PRO A 22 8.54 -0.95 20.02
CA PRO A 22 7.73 -0.39 18.96
C PRO A 22 7.94 1.11 18.72
N SER A 23 8.47 1.87 19.70
CA SER A 23 8.62 3.33 19.59
C SER A 23 9.73 3.80 18.64
N GLY A 24 10.71 2.93 18.35
CA GLY A 24 11.91 3.26 17.56
C GLY A 24 12.11 2.40 16.32
N LEU A 25 11.06 1.75 15.83
CA LEU A 25 11.16 0.85 14.69
C LEU A 25 11.48 1.59 13.39
N VAL A 26 12.52 1.13 12.70
CA VAL A 26 12.86 1.54 11.34
C VAL A 26 12.36 0.50 10.36
N PHE A 27 11.57 0.94 9.38
CA PHE A 27 10.94 0.07 8.39
C PHE A 27 11.96 -0.82 7.68
N GLY A 28 11.64 -2.11 7.53
CA GLY A 28 12.46 -3.08 6.79
C GLY A 28 13.79 -3.49 7.44
N THR A 29 14.08 -3.09 8.68
CA THR A 29 15.39 -3.36 9.32
C THR A 29 15.37 -4.50 10.34
N VAL A 30 14.20 -4.84 10.90
CA VAL A 30 14.04 -5.90 11.89
C VAL A 30 13.11 -6.98 11.36
N PHE A 31 13.58 -8.23 11.37
CA PHE A 31 12.86 -9.39 10.86
C PHE A 31 12.46 -10.33 12.00
N THR A 32 11.39 -11.11 11.80
CA THR A 32 10.91 -12.13 12.75
C THR A 32 11.81 -13.38 12.77
N ASP A 33 11.54 -14.33 13.67
CA ASP A 33 12.39 -15.52 13.88
C ASP A 33 12.23 -16.58 12.78
N ASN A 34 11.12 -16.59 12.05
CA ASN A 34 10.79 -17.61 11.06
C ASN A 34 10.45 -16.99 9.70
N MET A 35 10.61 -17.77 8.65
CA MET A 35 10.25 -17.43 7.28
C MET A 35 9.48 -18.59 6.62
N LEU A 36 8.60 -18.27 5.68
CA LEU A 36 7.94 -19.24 4.81
C LEU A 36 8.74 -19.38 3.51
N THR A 37 8.94 -20.62 3.05
CA THR A 37 9.51 -20.90 1.72
C THR A 37 8.75 -22.02 1.03
N ILE A 38 8.59 -21.89 -0.28
CA ILE A 38 7.95 -22.89 -1.14
C ILE A 38 8.78 -22.97 -2.41
N GLU A 39 9.31 -24.15 -2.71
CA GLU A 39 10.11 -24.37 -3.92
C GLU A 39 9.23 -24.79 -5.08
N TRP A 40 9.64 -24.44 -6.30
CA TRP A 40 8.98 -24.88 -7.52
C TRP A 40 10.02 -25.32 -8.55
N SER A 41 9.72 -26.41 -9.26
CA SER A 41 10.48 -26.81 -10.44
C SER A 41 9.54 -27.20 -11.59
N SER A 42 10.02 -27.11 -12.82
CA SER A 42 9.26 -27.58 -13.98
C SER A 42 9.04 -29.09 -13.98
N ALA A 43 9.88 -29.86 -13.28
CA ALA A 43 9.81 -31.32 -13.24
C ALA A 43 8.83 -31.86 -12.20
N SER A 44 8.81 -31.28 -10.99
CA SER A 44 7.98 -31.71 -9.86
C SER A 44 6.80 -30.79 -9.57
N GLY A 45 6.79 -29.57 -10.12
CA GLY A 45 5.84 -28.53 -9.76
C GLY A 45 6.19 -27.90 -8.41
N TRP A 46 5.17 -27.48 -7.67
CA TRP A 46 5.34 -26.92 -6.32
C TRP A 46 5.66 -28.03 -5.32
N GLU A 47 6.70 -27.80 -4.53
CA GLU A 47 7.02 -28.58 -3.34
C GLU A 47 6.16 -28.13 -2.15
N LYS A 48 6.26 -28.87 -1.05
CA LYS A 48 5.49 -28.57 0.17
C LYS A 48 5.90 -27.23 0.79
N PRO A 49 4.95 -26.40 1.25
CA PRO A 49 5.28 -25.17 1.94
C PRO A 49 5.97 -25.45 3.27
N CYS A 50 7.02 -24.70 3.57
CA CYS A 50 7.84 -24.89 4.78
C CYS A 50 7.96 -23.58 5.58
N ILE A 51 7.50 -23.57 6.83
CA ILE A 51 7.89 -22.55 7.81
C ILE A 51 9.14 -23.02 8.53
N ARG A 52 10.19 -22.21 8.49
CA ARG A 52 11.51 -22.55 9.05
C ARG A 52 12.19 -21.33 9.69
N PRO A 53 13.28 -21.50 10.48
CA PRO A 53 13.98 -20.35 11.04
C PRO A 53 14.50 -19.44 9.93
N LEU A 54 14.46 -18.13 10.17
CA LEU A 54 14.97 -17.12 9.23
C LEU A 54 16.44 -17.42 8.93
N GLN A 55 16.78 -17.52 7.65
CA GLN A 55 18.13 -17.82 7.19
C GLN A 55 18.38 -17.22 5.81
N ASN A 56 19.64 -17.16 5.40
CA ASN A 56 20.02 -16.72 4.05
C ASN A 56 19.49 -17.69 2.99
N LEU A 57 19.08 -17.15 1.84
CA LEU A 57 18.72 -17.96 0.68
C LEU A 57 19.99 -18.51 0.03
N SER A 58 20.00 -19.82 -0.24
CA SER A 58 21.05 -20.48 -1.02
C SER A 58 20.62 -20.56 -2.48
N LEU A 59 21.11 -19.63 -3.31
CA LEU A 59 20.75 -19.51 -4.71
C LEU A 59 21.93 -19.87 -5.61
N HIS A 60 21.66 -20.53 -6.73
CA HIS A 60 22.68 -20.72 -7.77
C HIS A 60 23.10 -19.35 -8.33
N PRO A 61 24.41 -19.09 -8.59
CA PRO A 61 24.86 -17.78 -9.08
C PRO A 61 24.23 -17.34 -10.40
N ALA A 62 23.71 -18.27 -11.19
CA ALA A 62 23.00 -18.02 -12.46
C ALA A 62 21.46 -17.92 -12.31
N CYS A 63 20.94 -17.75 -11.09
CA CYS A 63 19.50 -17.60 -10.86
C CYS A 63 18.94 -16.40 -11.62
N SER A 64 17.87 -16.57 -12.40
CA SER A 64 17.34 -15.53 -13.28
C SER A 64 16.86 -14.27 -12.53
N SER A 65 16.46 -14.39 -11.27
CA SER A 65 16.16 -13.23 -10.42
C SER A 65 17.34 -12.26 -10.34
N LEU A 66 18.57 -12.77 -10.17
CA LEU A 66 19.79 -11.97 -10.03
C LEU A 66 20.27 -11.32 -11.33
N HIS A 67 19.92 -11.89 -12.49
CA HIS A 67 20.44 -11.43 -13.80
C HIS A 67 19.41 -10.66 -14.61
N TYR A 68 18.13 -11.00 -14.46
CA TYR A 68 17.06 -10.52 -15.32
C TYR A 68 15.88 -9.91 -14.54
N ALA A 69 16.03 -9.72 -13.22
CA ALA A 69 14.99 -9.22 -12.32
C ALA A 69 13.68 -9.99 -12.48
N THR A 70 13.78 -11.33 -12.60
CA THR A 70 12.61 -12.23 -12.66
C THR A 70 12.07 -12.44 -11.25
N GLU A 71 11.54 -11.36 -10.66
CA GLU A 71 11.09 -11.31 -9.28
C GLU A 71 9.96 -10.28 -9.08
N VAL A 72 9.12 -10.59 -8.09
CA VAL A 72 7.92 -9.84 -7.71
C VAL A 72 7.85 -9.90 -6.18
N SER A 73 7.54 -8.76 -5.56
CA SER A 73 7.33 -8.66 -4.12
C SER A 73 5.97 -8.05 -3.80
N THR A 74 5.43 -8.39 -2.64
CA THR A 74 4.17 -7.88 -2.13
C THR A 74 4.29 -7.58 -0.64
N GLU A 75 3.58 -6.56 -0.18
CA GLU A 75 3.54 -6.19 1.24
C GLU A 75 2.13 -6.37 1.80
N SER A 76 2.04 -6.93 3.01
CA SER A 76 0.80 -7.08 3.76
C SER A 76 1.06 -6.76 5.24
N PHE A 77 0.09 -6.13 5.90
CA PHE A 77 0.20 -5.76 7.32
C PHE A 77 -0.79 -6.52 8.19
N TRP A 78 -0.33 -6.88 9.38
CA TRP A 78 -1.14 -7.54 10.41
C TRP A 78 -1.25 -6.63 11.63
N LYS A 79 -2.45 -6.50 12.21
CA LYS A 79 -2.67 -5.71 13.43
C LYS A 79 -3.18 -6.58 14.58
N PRO A 80 -2.69 -6.36 15.81
CA PRO A 80 -3.20 -7.04 16.99
C PRO A 80 -4.55 -6.43 17.43
N LEU A 81 -5.51 -7.30 17.69
CA LEU A 81 -6.84 -7.01 18.25
C LEU A 81 -7.00 -7.68 19.60
N PHE A 82 -7.96 -7.20 20.38
CA PHE A 82 -8.34 -7.78 21.68
C PHE A 82 -8.66 -9.29 21.59
N SER A 83 -9.00 -9.79 20.40
CA SER A 83 -9.37 -11.17 20.12
C SER A 83 -8.52 -11.83 19.02
N GLY A 84 -7.25 -11.47 18.82
CA GLY A 84 -6.34 -12.13 17.84
C GLY A 84 -5.65 -11.15 16.89
N TRP A 85 -4.99 -11.63 15.83
CA TRP A 85 -4.37 -10.77 14.80
C TRP A 85 -5.18 -10.77 13.51
N GLU A 86 -5.48 -9.61 12.91
CA GLU A 86 -6.16 -9.51 11.60
C GLU A 86 -5.18 -9.12 10.48
N LEU A 87 -5.34 -9.71 9.30
CA LEU A 87 -4.68 -9.29 8.06
C LEU A 87 -5.43 -8.15 7.41
N PHE A 88 -4.68 -7.12 7.01
CA PHE A 88 -5.19 -6.06 6.16
C PHE A 88 -4.53 -6.16 4.79
N SER A 89 -5.14 -6.94 3.90
CA SER A 89 -4.93 -6.95 2.44
C SER A 89 -5.74 -8.10 1.84
N LEU A 90 -6.33 -7.84 0.66
CA LEU A 90 -7.22 -8.70 -0.16
C LEU A 90 -8.72 -8.56 0.15
N GLN A 91 -9.52 -8.57 -0.93
CA GLN A 91 -10.98 -8.57 -0.91
C GLN A 91 -11.48 -9.58 0.13
N ASP A 92 -12.18 -9.09 1.15
CA ASP A 92 -12.98 -9.85 2.12
C ASP A 92 -12.39 -11.18 2.60
N SER A 93 -11.56 -11.18 3.66
CA SER A 93 -11.67 -12.20 4.72
C SER A 93 -10.96 -11.82 6.02
N SER A 94 -11.75 -11.64 7.07
CA SER A 94 -11.33 -11.62 8.47
C SER A 94 -10.67 -12.94 8.88
N CYS A 95 -9.34 -13.04 8.83
CA CYS A 95 -8.61 -14.12 9.46
C CYS A 95 -8.00 -13.63 10.79
N TYR A 96 -8.33 -14.30 11.89
CA TYR A 96 -7.73 -14.06 13.20
C TYR A 96 -6.63 -15.10 13.45
N ILE A 97 -5.44 -14.70 13.92
CA ILE A 97 -4.38 -15.67 14.33
C ILE A 97 -4.31 -15.78 15.86
N LYS A 98 -4.41 -17.00 16.36
CA LYS A 98 -4.35 -17.47 17.75
C LYS A 98 -3.63 -18.82 17.89
N ASN A 99 -3.74 -19.76 16.93
CA ASN A 99 -3.21 -21.14 17.04
C ASN A 99 -2.69 -21.75 15.69
N LEU A 100 -2.11 -22.97 15.76
CA LEU A 100 -1.48 -23.69 14.64
C LEU A 100 -2.39 -23.93 13.41
N ASP A 101 -3.69 -24.15 13.64
CA ASP A 101 -4.69 -24.31 12.57
C ASP A 101 -4.89 -23.02 11.74
N GLU A 102 -4.54 -21.84 12.29
CA GLU A 102 -4.61 -20.56 11.58
C GLU A 102 -3.29 -20.21 10.86
N CYS A 103 -2.16 -20.88 11.17
CA CYS A 103 -0.97 -20.84 10.30
C CYS A 103 -1.26 -21.47 8.94
N VAL A 104 -2.09 -22.53 8.92
CA VAL A 104 -2.57 -23.15 7.68
C VAL A 104 -3.42 -22.17 6.89
N SER A 105 -4.33 -21.43 7.54
CA SER A 105 -5.15 -20.38 6.90
C SER A 105 -4.31 -19.20 6.36
N ALA A 106 -3.30 -18.74 7.11
CA ALA A 106 -2.37 -17.72 6.62
C ALA A 106 -1.53 -18.22 5.44
N VAL A 107 -1.13 -19.50 5.45
CA VAL A 107 -0.48 -20.13 4.31
C VAL A 107 -1.46 -20.21 3.15
N ASP A 108 -2.72 -20.63 3.32
CA ASP A 108 -3.74 -20.65 2.26
C ASP A 108 -3.89 -19.27 1.59
N GLN A 109 -3.89 -18.18 2.37
CA GLN A 109 -3.89 -16.82 1.82
C GLN A 109 -2.61 -16.48 1.06
N ILE A 110 -1.43 -16.89 1.55
CA ILE A 110 -0.17 -16.73 0.81
C ILE A 110 -0.17 -17.59 -0.46
N LEU A 111 -0.77 -18.79 -0.43
CA LEU A 111 -0.90 -19.65 -1.60
C LEU A 111 -1.82 -19.02 -2.63
N ILE A 112 -2.94 -18.43 -2.20
CA ILE A 112 -3.81 -17.63 -3.05
C ILE A 112 -3.03 -16.45 -3.64
N GLN A 113 -2.24 -15.75 -2.83
CA GLN A 113 -1.40 -14.64 -3.30
C GLN A 113 -0.35 -15.12 -4.34
N ILE A 114 0.32 -16.25 -4.10
CA ILE A 114 1.25 -16.86 -5.06
C ILE A 114 0.53 -17.22 -6.35
N LEU A 115 -0.66 -17.83 -6.26
CA LEU A 115 -1.47 -18.17 -7.43
C LEU A 115 -1.93 -16.91 -8.18
N ILE A 116 -2.35 -15.86 -7.48
CA ILE A 116 -2.72 -14.56 -8.05
C ILE A 116 -1.50 -13.91 -8.69
N ILE A 117 -0.32 -13.90 -8.06
CA ILE A 117 0.93 -13.37 -8.63
C ILE A 117 1.36 -14.16 -9.87
N CYS A 118 1.28 -15.50 -9.80
CA CYS A 118 1.58 -16.37 -10.95
C CYS A 118 0.58 -16.19 -12.10
N LEU A 119 -0.66 -15.74 -11.83
CA LEU A 119 -1.67 -15.41 -12.84
C LEU A 119 -1.55 -13.95 -13.33
N LEU A 120 -1.08 -13.04 -12.47
CA LEU A 120 -0.98 -11.59 -12.68
C LEU A 120 0.49 -11.14 -12.75
N PHE A 121 1.35 -11.86 -13.46
CA PHE A 121 2.80 -11.62 -13.65
C PHE A 121 3.21 -10.22 -14.18
N LEU A 122 2.33 -9.22 -14.13
CA LEU A 122 2.35 -8.04 -14.99
C LEU A 122 2.43 -6.69 -14.26
N PHE A 123 2.35 -6.60 -12.93
CA PHE A 123 2.16 -5.27 -12.31
C PHE A 123 3.21 -4.83 -11.27
N VAL A 124 3.68 -5.67 -10.34
CA VAL A 124 4.67 -5.25 -9.31
C VAL A 124 6.00 -5.98 -9.49
N SER A 125 6.76 -5.61 -10.53
CA SER A 125 8.11 -6.16 -10.74
C SER A 125 9.16 -5.30 -10.03
N GLU A 126 10.14 -5.95 -9.38
CA GLU A 126 11.24 -5.22 -8.71
C GLU A 126 12.10 -4.39 -9.67
N ARG A 127 12.05 -4.71 -10.98
CA ARG A 127 12.64 -3.90 -12.05
C ARG A 127 12.18 -2.44 -12.00
N ASN A 128 10.94 -2.18 -11.58
CA ASN A 128 10.39 -0.83 -11.51
C ASN A 128 11.07 0.03 -10.42
N TYR A 129 11.64 -0.62 -9.40
CA TYR A 129 12.23 0.06 -8.24
C TYR A 129 13.75 0.22 -8.36
N GLY A 130 14.45 -0.73 -8.99
CA GLY A 130 15.91 -0.64 -9.12
C GLY A 130 16.39 0.64 -9.81
N SER A 131 15.71 1.05 -10.89
CA SER A 131 16.02 2.29 -11.63
C SER A 131 15.62 3.57 -10.87
N SER A 132 14.76 3.48 -9.86
CA SER A 132 14.29 4.67 -9.14
C SER A 132 15.29 5.17 -8.10
N ILE A 133 16.23 4.32 -7.65
CA ILE A 133 17.21 4.62 -6.60
C ILE A 133 18.04 5.86 -6.96
N TYR A 134 18.45 6.00 -8.22
CA TYR A 134 19.25 7.16 -8.67
C TYR A 134 18.48 8.47 -8.51
N ALA A 135 17.24 8.51 -9.01
CA ALA A 135 16.38 9.70 -8.88
C ALA A 135 16.05 10.01 -7.41
N GLN A 136 15.88 8.98 -6.58
CA GLN A 136 15.68 9.14 -5.14
C GLN A 136 16.90 9.74 -4.44
N GLN A 137 18.12 9.36 -4.83
CA GLN A 137 19.34 9.96 -4.31
C GLN A 137 19.46 11.44 -4.72
N GLU A 138 19.18 11.76 -5.99
CA GLU A 138 19.16 13.13 -6.48
C GLU A 138 18.13 13.99 -5.73
N ALA A 139 16.93 13.45 -5.49
CA ALA A 139 15.93 14.13 -4.67
C ALA A 139 16.43 14.43 -3.24
N LEU A 140 17.16 13.50 -2.61
CA LEU A 140 17.77 13.71 -1.30
C LEU A 140 18.83 14.82 -1.31
N GLU A 141 19.68 14.85 -2.33
CA GLU A 141 20.70 15.89 -2.52
C GLU A 141 20.07 17.29 -2.70
N LEU A 142 18.88 17.35 -3.29
CA LEU A 142 18.07 18.56 -3.45
C LEU A 142 17.20 18.90 -2.22
N GLY A 143 17.31 18.13 -1.12
CA GLY A 143 16.55 18.37 0.12
C GLY A 143 15.07 17.96 0.07
N CYS A 144 14.72 17.07 -0.86
CA CYS A 144 13.43 16.41 -1.00
C CYS A 144 13.47 14.98 -0.43
N GLN A 145 12.34 14.52 0.11
CA GLN A 145 12.26 13.20 0.75
C GLN A 145 11.85 12.09 -0.23
N GLN A 146 11.11 12.44 -1.28
CA GLN A 146 10.52 11.51 -2.25
C GLN A 146 10.57 12.14 -3.64
N VAL A 147 10.54 11.29 -4.66
CA VAL A 147 10.42 11.70 -6.07
C VAL A 147 8.94 11.86 -6.43
N LEU A 148 8.58 12.94 -7.09
CA LEU A 148 7.29 13.03 -7.79
C LEU A 148 7.50 12.56 -9.22
N TRP A 149 6.87 11.46 -9.60
CA TRP A 149 7.02 10.89 -10.94
C TRP A 149 6.19 11.69 -11.94
N LEU A 150 6.85 12.11 -13.01
CA LEU A 150 6.25 12.82 -14.12
C LEU A 150 6.32 11.95 -15.38
N TYR A 151 5.27 12.01 -16.20
CA TYR A 151 5.19 11.26 -17.46
C TYR A 151 4.72 12.15 -18.61
N GLY A 152 5.15 11.83 -19.84
CA GLY A 152 4.73 12.54 -21.05
C GLY A 152 5.34 13.93 -21.23
N GLU A 153 5.08 14.55 -22.38
CA GLU A 153 5.55 15.90 -22.72
C GLU A 153 4.82 16.99 -21.93
N ASP A 154 3.59 16.70 -21.49
CA ASP A 154 2.72 17.54 -20.69
C ASP A 154 3.00 17.42 -19.17
N HIS A 155 3.95 16.56 -18.78
CA HIS A 155 4.38 16.36 -17.40
C HIS A 155 3.19 15.99 -16.49
N GLN A 156 2.50 14.92 -16.86
CA GLN A 156 1.47 14.28 -16.03
C GLN A 156 2.07 13.80 -14.72
N ILE A 157 1.40 14.11 -13.62
CA ILE A 157 1.76 13.65 -12.28
C ILE A 157 1.20 12.24 -12.12
N THR A 158 2.06 11.27 -11.80
CA THR A 158 1.68 9.85 -11.73
C THR A 158 1.66 9.34 -10.29
N GLU A 159 2.84 9.24 -9.67
CA GLU A 159 3.03 8.66 -8.34
C GLU A 159 4.02 9.52 -7.52
N VAL A 160 4.03 9.32 -6.20
CA VAL A 160 4.98 9.95 -5.27
C VAL A 160 5.79 8.88 -4.56
N GLY A 161 7.06 8.74 -4.94
CA GLY A 161 7.92 7.66 -4.49
C GLY A 161 7.35 6.31 -4.89
N THR A 162 6.95 5.51 -3.91
CA THR A 162 6.30 4.20 -4.08
C THR A 162 4.81 4.23 -3.68
N MET A 163 4.18 5.41 -3.75
CA MET A 163 2.80 5.64 -3.34
C MET A 163 1.98 6.24 -4.49
N ASN A 164 0.70 5.87 -4.56
CA ASN A 164 -0.23 6.53 -5.45
C ASN A 164 -0.50 7.97 -5.01
N LEU A 165 -0.75 8.88 -5.96
CA LEU A 165 -0.98 10.29 -5.68
C LEU A 165 -2.47 10.63 -5.58
N PHE A 166 -2.85 11.45 -4.60
CA PHE A 166 -4.13 12.15 -4.52
C PHE A 166 -3.96 13.66 -4.43
N LEU A 167 -4.85 14.38 -5.12
CA LEU A 167 -5.00 15.83 -5.07
C LEU A 167 -6.42 16.18 -4.64
N TYR A 168 -6.58 16.87 -3.52
CA TYR A 168 -7.84 17.46 -3.11
C TYR A 168 -7.82 18.97 -3.41
N TRP A 169 -8.73 19.41 -4.27
CA TRP A 169 -8.73 20.76 -4.82
C TRP A 169 -10.13 21.21 -5.23
N ILE A 170 -10.23 22.48 -5.63
CA ILE A 170 -11.36 22.98 -6.41
C ILE A 170 -10.99 22.82 -7.88
N ASN A 171 -11.72 22.00 -8.62
CA ASN A 171 -11.43 21.74 -10.03
C ASN A 171 -11.80 22.94 -10.93
N GLU A 172 -11.62 22.79 -12.23
CA GLU A 172 -11.85 23.84 -13.24
C GLU A 172 -13.33 24.26 -13.32
N ASP A 173 -14.24 23.35 -12.95
CA ASP A 173 -15.69 23.58 -12.91
C ASP A 173 -16.14 24.23 -11.58
N GLY A 174 -15.21 24.49 -10.65
CA GLY A 174 -15.51 25.07 -9.33
C GLY A 174 -16.01 24.06 -8.28
N GLU A 175 -15.88 22.76 -8.54
CA GLU A 175 -16.33 21.69 -7.65
C GLU A 175 -15.20 21.24 -6.70
N ASN A 176 -15.55 20.90 -5.46
CA ASN A 176 -14.61 20.18 -4.59
C ASN A 176 -14.39 18.77 -5.18
N GLU A 177 -13.12 18.44 -5.45
CA GLU A 177 -12.75 17.20 -6.11
C GLU A 177 -11.54 16.56 -5.41
N LEU A 178 -11.62 15.25 -5.17
CA LEU A 178 -10.50 14.38 -4.86
C LEU A 178 -10.13 13.62 -6.14
N ALA A 179 -9.04 14.05 -6.76
CA ALA A 179 -8.53 13.50 -8.01
C ALA A 179 -7.32 12.59 -7.77
N THR A 180 -7.23 11.52 -8.56
CA THR A 180 -6.05 10.63 -8.63
C THR A 180 -5.83 10.19 -10.08
N PRO A 181 -4.58 9.95 -10.54
CA PRO A 181 -4.32 9.46 -11.89
C PRO A 181 -5.04 8.13 -12.20
N PRO A 182 -5.51 7.90 -13.45
CA PRO A 182 -6.24 6.70 -13.84
C PRO A 182 -5.32 5.48 -13.97
N LEU A 183 -5.88 4.28 -13.92
CA LEU A 183 -5.16 3.03 -14.13
C LEU A 183 -5.04 2.70 -15.63
N ASP A 184 -4.16 3.41 -16.34
CA ASP A 184 -3.92 3.28 -17.79
C ASP A 184 -2.70 2.41 -18.14
N GLY A 185 -2.04 1.84 -17.14
CA GLY A 185 -0.91 0.93 -17.27
C GLY A 185 0.42 1.45 -16.72
N ILE A 186 0.55 2.75 -16.42
CA ILE A 186 1.76 3.32 -15.79
C ILE A 186 1.61 3.54 -14.28
N ILE A 187 0.40 3.39 -13.74
CA ILE A 187 0.08 3.54 -12.32
C ILE A 187 -0.12 2.17 -11.67
N LEU A 188 0.49 1.94 -10.50
CA LEU A 188 0.27 0.71 -9.75
C LEU A 188 -1.13 0.73 -9.09
N PRO A 189 -1.94 -0.34 -9.21
CA PRO A 189 -3.27 -0.40 -8.61
C PRO A 189 -3.19 -0.66 -7.09
N GLY A 190 -2.85 0.37 -6.31
CA GLY A 190 -2.66 0.23 -4.86
C GLY A 190 -3.97 -0.03 -4.10
N VAL A 191 -3.89 -0.92 -3.11
CA VAL A 191 -5.05 -1.26 -2.24
C VAL A 191 -5.50 -0.05 -1.42
N THR A 192 -4.56 0.74 -0.89
CA THR A 192 -4.88 1.97 -0.16
C THR A 192 -5.54 3.01 -1.05
N ARG A 193 -5.10 3.14 -2.31
CA ARG A 193 -5.75 4.01 -3.31
C ARG A 193 -7.19 3.61 -3.54
N GLN A 194 -7.44 2.32 -3.78
CA GLN A 194 -8.80 1.82 -3.97
C GLN A 194 -9.69 2.11 -2.75
N SER A 195 -9.16 1.84 -1.55
CA SER A 195 -9.88 2.08 -0.29
C SER A 195 -10.25 3.56 -0.11
N ILE A 196 -9.35 4.49 -0.45
CA ILE A 196 -9.61 5.93 -0.37
C ILE A 196 -10.68 6.37 -1.37
N LEU A 197 -10.64 5.85 -2.61
CA LEU A 197 -11.66 6.13 -3.62
C LEU A 197 -13.04 5.64 -3.19
N ASP A 198 -13.11 4.42 -2.65
CA ASP A 198 -14.38 3.84 -2.19
C ASP A 198 -14.96 4.61 -1.00
N LEU A 199 -14.11 5.03 -0.05
CA LEU A 199 -14.51 5.89 1.07
C LEU A 199 -15.03 7.25 0.57
N ALA A 200 -14.29 7.93 -0.30
CA ALA A 200 -14.68 9.23 -0.84
C ALA A 200 -16.00 9.17 -1.60
N ARG A 201 -16.19 8.14 -2.43
CA ARG A 201 -17.44 7.88 -3.18
C ARG A 201 -18.61 7.62 -2.23
N ASN A 202 -18.38 6.88 -1.15
CA ASN A 202 -19.41 6.57 -0.17
C ASN A 202 -19.82 7.77 0.69
N TRP A 203 -18.87 8.65 1.03
CA TRP A 203 -19.19 9.91 1.71
C TRP A 203 -20.06 10.81 0.83
N GLY A 204 -19.76 10.91 -0.47
CA GLY A 204 -20.55 11.69 -1.42
C GLY A 204 -20.53 13.20 -1.16
N GLU A 205 -19.57 13.69 -0.35
CA GLU A 205 -19.43 15.10 0.03
C GLU A 205 -18.68 15.94 -1.01
N PHE A 206 -17.89 15.28 -1.86
CA PHE A 206 -17.10 15.87 -2.93
C PHE A 206 -16.94 14.86 -4.07
N LYS A 207 -16.58 15.36 -5.26
CA LYS A 207 -16.36 14.53 -6.45
C LYS A 207 -15.11 13.68 -6.26
N ALA A 208 -15.19 12.37 -6.49
CA ALA A 208 -14.03 11.49 -6.52
C ALA A 208 -13.75 11.08 -7.96
N SER A 209 -12.62 11.48 -8.52
CA SER A 209 -12.30 11.27 -9.94
C SER A 209 -10.98 10.57 -10.17
N GLU A 210 -10.99 9.67 -11.14
CA GLU A 210 -9.79 9.06 -11.71
C GLU A 210 -9.51 9.81 -13.02
N ARG A 211 -8.59 10.78 -12.99
CA ARG A 211 -8.31 11.68 -14.12
C ARG A 211 -6.83 12.07 -14.17
N TYR A 212 -6.37 12.43 -15.36
CA TYR A 212 -5.03 12.98 -15.52
C TYR A 212 -4.93 14.34 -14.81
N ILE A 213 -3.75 14.58 -14.22
CA ILE A 213 -3.38 15.81 -13.54
C ILE A 213 -1.98 16.17 -14.03
N THR A 214 -1.79 17.34 -14.61
CA THR A 214 -0.48 17.79 -15.08
C THR A 214 0.17 18.77 -14.11
N MET A 215 1.49 18.96 -14.23
CA MET A 215 2.17 20.06 -13.53
C MET A 215 1.61 21.42 -13.94
N SER A 216 1.07 21.58 -15.15
CA SER A 216 0.41 22.83 -15.57
C SER A 216 -0.87 23.06 -14.76
N ASP A 217 -1.72 22.05 -14.62
CA ASP A 217 -2.97 22.13 -13.85
C ASP A 217 -2.69 22.45 -12.39
N LEU A 218 -1.71 21.75 -11.81
CA LEU A 218 -1.32 21.92 -10.41
C LEU A 218 -0.78 23.33 -10.13
N THR A 219 0.10 23.83 -11.00
CA THR A 219 0.71 25.15 -10.80
C THR A 219 -0.29 26.28 -11.00
N ALA A 220 -1.18 26.19 -11.98
CA ALA A 220 -2.29 27.14 -12.15
C ALA A 220 -3.22 27.13 -10.93
N ALA A 221 -3.59 25.94 -10.42
CA ALA A 221 -4.44 25.84 -9.25
C ALA A 221 -3.79 26.36 -7.96
N LEU A 222 -2.46 26.25 -7.82
CA LEU A 222 -1.73 26.83 -6.71
C LEU A 222 -1.74 28.37 -6.78
N GLU A 223 -1.53 28.95 -7.96
CA GLU A 223 -1.59 30.41 -8.16
C GLU A 223 -2.99 30.96 -7.89
N GLU A 224 -4.03 30.17 -8.19
CA GLU A 224 -5.44 30.50 -7.97
C GLU A 224 -5.95 30.13 -6.55
N ASN A 225 -5.08 29.59 -5.68
CA ASN A 225 -5.44 29.12 -4.32
C ASN A 225 -6.57 28.07 -4.30
N ARG A 226 -6.64 27.22 -5.34
CA ARG A 226 -7.64 26.15 -5.46
C ARG A 226 -7.19 24.82 -4.86
N VAL A 227 -5.88 24.60 -4.68
CA VAL A 227 -5.35 23.38 -4.05
C VAL A 227 -5.57 23.41 -2.55
N LYS A 228 -6.17 22.35 -2.00
CA LYS A 228 -6.43 22.21 -0.55
C LYS A 228 -5.43 21.26 0.09
N GLU A 229 -5.30 20.05 -0.45
CA GLU A 229 -4.39 19.03 0.07
C GLU A 229 -3.80 18.22 -1.08
N MET A 230 -2.59 17.70 -0.89
CA MET A 230 -1.96 16.76 -1.81
C MET A 230 -1.24 15.72 -0.95
N PHE A 231 -1.39 14.43 -1.27
CA PHE A 231 -0.83 13.36 -0.44
C PHE A 231 -0.57 12.08 -1.24
N GLY A 232 0.44 11.33 -0.81
CA GLY A 232 0.67 9.96 -1.25
C GLY A 232 -0.19 8.97 -0.46
N ALA A 233 -0.57 7.86 -1.07
CA ALA A 233 -1.25 6.74 -0.43
C ALA A 233 -0.55 5.43 -0.76
N GLY A 234 -0.18 4.68 0.28
CA GLY A 234 0.49 3.38 0.14
C GLY A 234 0.41 2.56 1.42
N THR A 235 0.83 1.29 1.36
CA THR A 235 0.66 0.37 2.49
C THR A 235 1.58 0.73 3.67
N ALA A 236 2.81 1.14 3.39
CA ALA A 236 3.80 1.52 4.41
C ALA A 236 3.41 2.80 5.17
N CYS A 237 2.79 3.77 4.47
CA CYS A 237 2.32 5.02 5.04
C CYS A 237 0.95 5.31 4.42
N ILE A 238 -0.11 4.84 5.10
CA ILE A 238 -1.50 4.87 4.64
C ILE A 238 -1.83 6.15 3.89
N VAL A 239 -1.54 7.30 4.50
CA VAL A 239 -1.58 8.62 3.87
C VAL A 239 -0.34 9.41 4.27
N CYS A 240 0.37 9.97 3.29
CA CYS A 240 1.57 10.78 3.48
C CYS A 240 1.39 12.18 2.88
N PRO A 241 1.18 13.23 3.69
CA PRO A 241 0.98 14.59 3.21
C PRO A 241 2.19 15.16 2.45
N ILE A 242 1.94 15.85 1.34
CA ILE A 242 2.96 16.56 0.56
C ILE A 242 2.89 18.04 0.92
N SER A 243 4.01 18.58 1.42
CA SER A 243 4.10 19.98 1.87
C SER A 243 4.82 20.90 0.88
N LYS A 244 5.67 20.34 0.00
CA LYS A 244 6.42 21.10 -1.00
C LYS A 244 6.79 20.23 -2.20
N ILE A 245 6.90 20.85 -3.37
CA ILE A 245 7.41 20.24 -4.61
C ILE A 245 8.47 21.16 -5.20
N LEU A 246 9.63 20.61 -5.55
CA LEU A 246 10.66 21.30 -6.32
C LEU A 246 10.47 20.95 -7.80
N TYR A 247 10.20 21.94 -8.64
CA TYR A 247 9.99 21.75 -10.07
C TYR A 247 10.57 22.91 -10.88
N LYS A 248 11.41 22.61 -11.87
CA LYS A 248 12.14 23.60 -12.69
C LYS A 248 12.79 24.69 -11.83
N ASP A 249 13.56 24.26 -10.82
CA ASP A 249 14.25 25.11 -9.83
C ASP A 249 13.35 26.04 -9.00
N LYS A 250 12.03 25.89 -9.10
CA LYS A 250 11.05 26.63 -8.31
C LYS A 250 10.44 25.73 -7.24
N MET A 251 10.44 26.21 -6.00
CA MET A 251 9.77 25.55 -4.88
C MET A 251 8.31 25.97 -4.83
N TYR A 252 7.41 25.00 -4.95
CA TYR A 252 5.97 25.14 -4.75
C TYR A 252 5.61 24.65 -3.36
N LEU A 253 4.85 25.44 -2.60
CA LEU A 253 4.47 25.14 -1.23
C LEU A 253 2.98 24.80 -1.16
N PHE A 254 2.66 23.79 -0.35
CA PHE A 254 1.31 23.37 -0.06
C PHE A 254 0.98 23.76 1.37
N PHE A 255 -0.12 24.50 1.55
CA PHE A 255 -0.69 24.68 2.88
C PHE A 255 -1.47 23.42 3.26
N THR A 256 -0.76 22.34 3.57
CA THR A 256 -1.32 21.31 4.45
C THR A 256 -1.31 21.89 5.86
N PRO A 257 -2.47 22.09 6.53
CA PRO A 257 -2.47 22.49 7.93
C PRO A 257 -1.71 21.41 8.71
N GLN A 258 -0.48 21.73 9.12
CA GLN A 258 0.31 20.85 9.97
C GLN A 258 -0.44 20.71 11.29
N CYS A 259 -1.15 19.58 11.46
CA CYS A 259 -1.76 19.20 12.73
C CYS A 259 -0.66 19.04 13.77
N ARG A 260 -0.44 20.07 14.59
CA ARG A 260 0.41 20.00 15.78
C ARG A 260 -0.34 19.46 17.01
N GLU A 261 -1.65 19.23 16.93
CA GLU A 261 -2.46 18.69 18.02
C GLU A 261 -3.46 17.60 17.57
N PRO A 262 -3.65 16.51 18.35
CA PRO A 262 -4.60 15.42 18.05
C PRO A 262 -6.09 15.83 18.01
N SER A 263 -6.42 17.03 18.47
CA SER A 263 -7.77 17.60 18.51
C SER A 263 -8.20 18.26 17.19
N CYS A 264 -7.25 18.55 16.30
CA CYS A 264 -7.44 19.35 15.09
C CYS A 264 -7.77 18.51 13.84
N SER A 265 -7.74 17.18 13.93
CA SER A 265 -7.97 16.24 12.81
C SER A 265 -9.43 16.17 12.32
N ARG A 266 -10.33 17.03 12.79
CA ARG A 266 -11.70 17.13 12.28
C ARG A 266 -11.73 18.14 11.13
N GLY A 267 -11.85 17.67 9.88
CA GLY A 267 -12.09 18.50 8.70
C GLY A 267 -11.03 18.48 7.59
N ALA A 268 -9.90 17.77 7.76
CA ALA A 268 -8.91 17.57 6.68
C ALA A 268 -9.12 16.19 6.03
N VAL A 269 -9.17 16.13 4.70
CA VAL A 269 -9.45 14.88 3.97
C VAL A 269 -8.35 13.85 4.25
N SER A 270 -7.09 14.24 4.25
CA SER A 270 -5.97 13.35 4.63
C SER A 270 -6.09 12.82 6.07
N GLY A 271 -6.52 13.67 7.01
CA GLY A 271 -6.75 13.30 8.41
C GLY A 271 -7.93 12.36 8.58
N GLU A 272 -9.02 12.58 7.84
CA GLU A 272 -10.22 11.75 7.83
C GLU A 272 -9.99 10.43 7.10
N CYS A 273 -9.27 10.41 5.97
CA CYS A 273 -8.86 9.18 5.31
C CYS A 273 -7.91 8.36 6.19
N THR A 274 -6.96 9.01 6.87
CA THR A 274 -6.09 8.31 7.84
C THR A 274 -6.91 7.76 8.98
N SER A 275 -7.80 8.56 9.57
CA SER A 275 -8.65 8.16 10.67
C SER A 275 -9.58 7.04 10.24
N ALA A 276 -10.33 7.19 9.16
CA ALA A 276 -11.22 6.18 8.59
C ALA A 276 -10.46 4.92 8.20
N SER A 277 -9.30 4.99 7.57
CA SER A 277 -8.47 3.80 7.30
C SER A 277 -7.96 3.16 8.59
N THR A 278 -7.69 3.95 9.62
CA THR A 278 -7.30 3.51 10.97
C THR A 278 -8.52 3.09 11.83
N TYR A 279 -9.76 3.40 11.46
CA TYR A 279 -10.99 3.01 12.16
C TYR A 279 -11.69 1.85 11.46
N CYS A 280 -11.63 1.79 10.13
CA CYS A 280 -11.98 0.66 9.27
C CYS A 280 -10.94 -0.46 9.40
N ALA A 281 -9.68 -0.15 9.73
CA ALA A 281 -8.80 -1.09 10.41
C ALA A 281 -9.20 -1.10 11.90
N PRO A 282 -9.59 -2.21 12.53
CA PRO A 282 -10.36 -2.13 13.78
C PRO A 282 -9.45 -1.87 14.99
N TYR A 283 -9.01 -0.64 15.22
CA TYR A 283 -8.49 -0.26 16.56
C TYR A 283 -9.65 -0.12 17.54
N GLY A 284 -10.23 -1.25 17.97
CA GLY A 284 -10.83 -1.45 19.30
C GLY A 284 -11.66 -0.34 19.97
N ARG A 285 -12.26 0.60 19.22
CA ARG A 285 -13.24 1.57 19.73
C ARG A 285 -14.53 1.35 18.95
N PHE A 286 -15.40 0.54 19.52
CA PHE A 286 -16.75 0.35 19.03
C PHE A 286 -17.48 1.70 18.93
N LEU A 287 -17.76 2.12 17.70
CA LEU A 287 -18.97 2.85 17.36
C LEU A 287 -19.69 1.97 16.33
N LEU A 288 -20.71 1.26 16.81
CA LEU A 288 -21.58 0.41 16.02
C LEU A 288 -22.32 1.28 14.98
N TYR A 289 -21.77 1.45 13.79
CA TYR A 289 -22.63 1.55 12.61
C TYR A 289 -22.81 0.14 12.09
N ARG A 290 -23.97 -0.39 12.47
CA ARG A 290 -24.52 -1.68 12.05
C ARG A 290 -24.43 -1.76 10.52
N TRP A 291 -23.50 -2.57 9.99
CA TRP A 291 -23.62 -3.11 8.63
C TRP A 291 -24.86 -4.02 8.63
N ASN A 292 -26.04 -3.43 8.47
CA ASN A 292 -27.24 -4.19 8.19
C ASN A 292 -27.18 -4.57 6.71
N PHE A 293 -26.69 -5.77 6.43
CA PHE A 293 -27.11 -6.51 5.25
C PHE A 293 -28.59 -6.85 5.40
N THR A 294 -29.46 -5.90 5.04
CA THR A 294 -30.88 -6.16 4.75
C THR A 294 -31.18 -5.53 3.41
N GLY A 295 -30.93 -6.30 2.35
CA GLY A 295 -31.14 -5.89 0.96
C GLY A 295 -31.26 -7.06 0.00
N ILE A 296 -31.67 -8.25 0.47
CA ILE A 296 -32.31 -9.25 -0.37
C ILE A 296 -33.75 -9.34 0.12
N SER A 297 -34.57 -8.37 -0.31
CA SER A 297 -36.01 -8.59 -0.32
C SER A 297 -36.36 -9.34 -1.60
N SER A 298 -36.81 -10.57 -1.41
CA SER A 298 -37.58 -11.38 -2.35
C SER A 298 -38.46 -10.56 -3.31
N ALA A 299 -38.25 -10.73 -4.62
CA ALA A 299 -39.27 -10.58 -5.64
C ALA A 299 -38.85 -11.34 -6.92
N CYS A 300 -39.53 -12.47 -7.13
CA CYS A 300 -39.54 -13.39 -8.28
C CYS A 300 -38.31 -14.28 -8.50
#